data_AF-A0A519MBG2-F1
#
_entry.id   AF-A0A519MBG2-F1
#
_cell.length_a   1.000
_cell.length_b   1.000
_cell.length_c   1.000
_cell.angle_alpha   90.00
_cell.angle_beta   90.00
_cell.angle_gamma   90.00
#
_symmetry.space_group_name_H-M   'P 1'
#
loop_
_entity.id
_entity.type
_entity.pdbx_description
1 polymer ?
#
loop_
_entity_poly.entity_id
_entity_poly.type
_entity_poly.pdbx_seq_one_letter_code
_entity_poly.pdbx_strand_id
1 'polypeptide(L)'
;MKKIITALLIVGSLVSCTKDFSELNTSKDGAKFTTPETLLGPAVHDVLKRNLNRCLRLTHELMQVHVTINDGDEIHRYVIRPQESDYMWNNWYLQLTNVRDIYIGGDAINSNAFMGISLVVDAWISSLLTDVYGDVPYFDSNKGREGILQPRFDKQQAIYEDLFKKLEEANELFKTASLSDNEKKMDPIYAGDLAKWRKFGNSLYLRLLLRVSGTGQLNATAKMLEIADTK
;
A
#
# COMPACT_ATOMS: atom_id res chain seq x y z
N MET A 1 -22.41 34.15 -53.09
CA MET A 1 -21.08 33.98 -52.46
C MET A 1 -21.15 33.90 -50.94
N LYS A 2 -21.68 34.89 -50.21
CA LYS A 2 -21.80 34.82 -48.72
C LYS A 2 -22.53 33.58 -48.20
N LYS A 3 -23.67 33.18 -48.79
CA LYS A 3 -24.43 31.98 -48.37
C LYS A 3 -23.70 30.64 -48.62
N ILE A 4 -22.81 30.59 -49.60
CA ILE A 4 -22.00 29.39 -49.92
C ILE A 4 -20.85 29.26 -48.90
N ILE A 5 -20.25 30.38 -48.51
CA ILE A 5 -19.20 30.42 -47.49
C ILE A 5 -19.77 30.04 -46.11
N THR A 6 -20.99 30.49 -45.77
CA THR A 6 -21.66 30.10 -44.51
C THR A 6 -22.02 28.62 -44.48
N ALA A 7 -22.46 28.05 -45.61
CA ALA A 7 -22.76 26.61 -45.71
C ALA A 7 -21.48 25.75 -45.60
N LEU A 8 -20.35 26.18 -46.18
CA LEU A 8 -19.07 25.48 -46.03
C LEU A 8 -18.54 25.49 -44.59
N LEU A 9 -18.75 26.58 -43.84
CA LEU A 9 -18.35 26.70 -42.43
C LEU A 9 -19.18 25.79 -41.50
N ILE A 10 -20.45 25.56 -41.82
CA ILE A 10 -21.34 24.68 -41.04
C ILE A 10 -21.05 23.19 -41.33
N VAL A 11 -20.66 22.85 -42.57
CA VAL A 11 -20.26 21.47 -42.91
C VAL A 11 -18.88 21.13 -42.32
N GLY A 12 -17.96 22.09 -42.23
CA GLY A 12 -16.65 21.89 -41.61
C GLY A 12 -16.67 21.67 -40.09
N SER A 13 -17.72 22.15 -39.39
CA SER A 13 -17.85 21.99 -37.93
C SER A 13 -18.42 20.63 -37.51
N LEU A 14 -19.02 19.86 -38.43
CA LEU A 14 -19.54 18.51 -38.16
C LEU A 14 -18.48 17.40 -38.33
N VAL A 15 -17.30 17.73 -38.88
CA VAL A 15 -16.19 16.77 -39.03
C VAL A 15 -15.22 16.83 -37.83
N SER A 16 -15.44 17.73 -36.88
CA SER A 16 -14.66 17.83 -35.63
C SER A 16 -15.24 16.98 -34.51
N CYS A 17 -15.40 15.69 -34.77
CA CYS A 17 -15.57 14.70 -33.70
C CYS A 17 -14.35 13.77 -33.78
N THR A 18 -13.48 13.87 -32.78
CA THR A 18 -12.27 13.05 -32.64
C THR A 18 -12.66 11.60 -32.41
N LYS A 19 -12.94 10.88 -33.51
CA LYS A 19 -13.30 9.44 -33.49
C LYS A 19 -12.22 8.58 -32.85
N ASP A 20 -10.98 9.06 -32.88
CA ASP A 20 -9.81 8.33 -32.39
C ASP A 20 -9.25 8.92 -31.08
N PHE A 21 -10.02 9.73 -30.33
CA PHE A 21 -9.54 10.31 -29.08
C PHE A 21 -9.15 9.23 -28.06
N SER A 22 -9.94 8.16 -27.97
CA SER A 22 -9.62 7.02 -27.10
C SER A 22 -8.33 6.33 -27.52
N GLU A 23 -8.07 6.16 -28.83
CA GLU A 23 -6.84 5.53 -29.34
C GLU A 23 -5.61 6.44 -29.24
N LEU A 24 -5.78 7.75 -29.45
CA LEU A 24 -4.72 8.76 -29.32
C LEU A 24 -4.33 9.00 -27.86
N ASN A 25 -5.27 8.80 -26.93
CA ASN A 25 -5.07 8.97 -25.49
C ASN A 25 -4.80 7.64 -24.76
N THR A 26 -4.79 6.51 -25.50
CA THR A 26 -4.18 5.26 -25.03
C THR A 26 -2.71 5.24 -25.43
N SER A 27 -1.84 5.20 -24.43
CA SER A 27 -0.38 5.11 -24.64
C SER A 27 -0.03 3.92 -25.53
N LYS A 28 0.68 4.19 -26.64
CA LYS A 28 1.16 3.17 -27.59
C LYS A 28 2.36 2.37 -27.06
N ASP A 29 2.98 2.81 -25.96
CA ASP A 29 4.16 2.19 -25.35
C ASP A 29 3.82 1.07 -24.35
N GLY A 30 2.54 0.70 -24.22
CA GLY A 30 2.14 -0.69 -24.09
C GLY A 30 2.65 -1.50 -22.91
N ALA A 31 2.77 -0.93 -21.71
CA ALA A 31 2.69 -1.73 -20.48
C ALA A 31 1.27 -1.58 -19.92
N LYS A 32 0.40 -2.59 -20.10
CA LYS A 32 -0.95 -2.59 -19.49
C LYS A 32 -0.90 -2.52 -17.96
N PHE A 33 0.27 -2.84 -17.38
CA PHE A 33 0.60 -2.77 -15.96
C PHE A 33 2.01 -2.21 -15.84
N THR A 34 2.26 -1.35 -14.85
CA THR A 34 3.65 -0.99 -14.51
C THR A 34 4.39 -2.25 -14.06
N THR A 35 5.66 -2.39 -14.46
CA THR A 35 6.45 -3.55 -14.08
C THR A 35 6.65 -3.60 -12.55
N PRO A 36 6.29 -4.71 -11.87
CA PRO A 36 6.28 -4.81 -10.40
C PRO A 36 7.58 -4.36 -9.74
N GLU A 37 8.71 -4.69 -10.36
CA GLU A 37 10.04 -4.39 -9.87
C GLU A 37 10.33 -2.88 -9.77
N THR A 38 9.68 -2.05 -10.60
CA THR A 38 9.90 -0.59 -10.59
C THR A 38 9.11 0.14 -9.50
N LEU A 39 8.06 -0.49 -8.97
CA LEU A 39 7.20 0.12 -7.94
C LEU A 39 7.70 -0.14 -6.52
N LEU A 40 8.33 -1.30 -6.28
CA LEU A 40 8.71 -1.73 -4.93
C LEU A 40 9.61 -0.69 -4.22
N GLY A 41 10.69 -0.29 -4.88
CA GLY A 41 11.68 0.61 -4.27
C GLY A 41 11.11 1.98 -3.90
N PRO A 42 10.49 2.72 -4.85
CA PRO A 42 9.86 3.99 -4.55
C PRO A 42 8.76 3.90 -3.50
N ALA A 43 7.91 2.86 -3.55
CA ALA A 43 6.80 2.72 -2.62
C ALA A 43 7.29 2.52 -1.17
N VAL A 44 8.21 1.58 -0.95
CA VAL A 44 8.80 1.34 0.38
C VAL A 44 9.55 2.56 0.88
N HIS A 45 10.36 3.19 0.03
CA HIS A 45 11.12 4.38 0.40
C HIS A 45 10.21 5.50 0.90
N ASP A 46 9.11 5.75 0.19
CA ASP A 46 8.15 6.78 0.57
C ASP A 46 7.41 6.47 1.87
N VAL A 47 7.02 5.21 2.11
CA VAL A 47 6.43 4.79 3.39
C VAL A 47 7.42 5.04 4.52
N LEU A 48 8.67 4.56 4.38
CA LEU A 48 9.70 4.71 5.40
C LEU A 48 10.01 6.17 5.71
N LYS A 49 10.25 6.99 4.68
CA LYS A 49 10.57 8.40 4.83
C LYS A 49 9.47 9.15 5.61
N ARG A 50 8.20 8.88 5.27
CA ARG A 50 7.04 9.54 5.91
C ARG A 50 6.85 9.05 7.34
N ASN A 51 6.99 7.74 7.57
CA ASN A 51 6.93 7.17 8.92
C ASN A 51 8.03 7.74 9.83
N LEU A 52 9.28 7.84 9.35
CA LEU A 52 10.38 8.44 10.11
C LEU A 52 10.10 9.90 10.47
N ASN A 53 9.55 10.67 9.52
CA ASN A 53 9.16 12.06 9.78
C ASN A 53 8.07 12.15 10.86
N ARG A 54 7.04 11.30 10.79
CA ARG A 54 6.00 11.23 11.82
C ARG A 54 6.52 10.75 13.17
N CYS A 55 7.43 9.77 13.19
CA CYS A 55 8.06 9.32 14.41
C CYS A 55 8.75 10.48 15.12
N LEU A 56 9.57 11.24 14.40
CA LEU A 56 10.26 12.39 14.96
C LEU A 56 9.29 13.48 15.44
N ARG A 57 8.29 13.85 14.61
CA ARG A 57 7.46 15.04 14.86
C ARG A 57 6.25 14.81 15.77
N LEU A 58 5.78 13.58 15.90
CA LEU A 58 4.56 13.25 16.63
C LEU A 58 4.80 12.15 17.64
N THR A 59 5.18 10.96 17.16
CA THR A 59 5.22 9.76 18.01
C THR A 59 6.23 9.90 19.15
N HIS A 60 7.41 10.44 18.88
CA HIS A 60 8.44 10.61 19.90
C HIS A 60 8.04 11.61 20.99
N GLU A 61 7.32 12.69 20.66
CA GLU A 61 6.79 13.63 21.67
C GLU A 61 5.71 12.96 22.52
N LEU A 62 4.78 12.21 21.90
CA LEU A 62 3.74 11.48 22.62
C LEU A 62 4.30 10.35 23.51
N MET A 63 5.39 9.71 23.07
CA MET A 63 6.13 8.70 23.83
C MET A 63 7.15 9.29 24.80
N GLN A 64 7.28 10.62 24.85
CA GLN A 64 8.24 11.34 25.71
C GLN A 64 9.71 10.93 25.48
N VAL A 65 10.07 10.52 24.26
CA VAL A 65 11.46 10.24 23.87
C VAL A 65 12.26 11.54 23.75
N HIS A 66 11.64 12.57 23.19
CA HIS A 66 12.13 13.95 23.21
C HIS A 66 10.93 14.89 23.16
N VAL A 67 11.12 16.16 23.52
CA VAL A 67 10.11 17.20 23.41
C VAL A 67 10.76 18.48 22.88
N THR A 68 9.96 19.32 22.22
CA THR A 68 10.37 20.68 21.92
C THR A 68 10.43 21.52 23.21
N ILE A 69 11.30 22.55 23.21
CA ILE A 69 11.39 23.54 24.30
C ILE A 69 10.39 24.70 24.12
N ASN A 70 9.53 24.62 23.11
CA ASN A 70 8.52 25.64 22.85
C ASN A 70 7.38 25.54 23.88
N ASP A 71 7.04 26.67 24.50
CA ASP A 71 5.97 26.77 25.49
C ASP A 71 4.57 27.01 24.90
N GLY A 72 4.42 26.96 23.58
CA GLY A 72 3.14 27.12 22.87
C GLY A 72 2.26 25.85 22.82
N ASP A 73 1.31 25.88 21.90
CA ASP A 73 0.43 24.75 21.56
C ASP A 73 1.19 23.71 20.72
N GLU A 74 1.71 22.69 21.40
CA GLU A 74 2.60 21.69 20.83
C GLU A 74 2.15 20.24 21.10
N ILE A 75 2.76 19.30 20.37
CA ILE A 75 2.39 17.88 20.41
C ILE A 75 2.56 17.28 21.81
N HIS A 76 3.65 17.59 22.52
CA HIS A 76 3.87 17.12 23.90
C HIS A 76 2.79 17.56 24.90
N ARG A 77 1.92 18.52 24.53
CA ARG A 77 0.73 18.95 25.29
C ARG A 77 -0.58 18.37 24.74
N TYR A 78 -0.47 17.34 23.88
CA TYR A 78 -1.58 16.68 23.21
C TYR A 78 -2.38 17.58 22.25
N VAL A 79 -1.80 18.68 21.78
CA VAL A 79 -2.42 19.52 20.74
C VAL A 79 -2.09 18.94 19.36
N ILE A 80 -2.85 17.92 18.94
CA ILE A 80 -2.64 17.23 17.66
C ILE A 80 -3.45 17.91 16.56
N ARG A 81 -2.75 18.39 15.52
CA ARG A 81 -3.37 19.10 14.39
C ARG A 81 -3.95 18.10 13.38
N PRO A 82 -5.12 18.36 12.76
CA PRO A 82 -5.72 17.45 11.76
C PRO A 82 -4.80 17.09 10.60
N GLN A 83 -3.93 18.02 10.19
CA GLN A 83 -2.97 17.82 9.09
C GLN A 83 -1.99 16.65 9.35
N GLU A 84 -1.70 16.35 10.62
CA GLU A 84 -0.87 15.19 10.97
C GLU A 84 -1.55 13.88 10.55
N SER A 85 -2.87 13.79 10.74
CA SER A 85 -3.68 12.64 10.33
C SER A 85 -3.89 12.61 8.82
N ASP A 86 -4.27 13.73 8.21
CA ASP A 86 -4.53 13.81 6.76
C ASP A 86 -3.29 13.42 5.95
N TYR A 87 -2.11 13.87 6.40
CA TYR A 87 -0.86 13.58 5.72
C TYR A 87 -0.58 12.09 5.66
N MET A 88 -0.67 11.36 6.79
CA MET A 88 -0.38 9.92 6.77
C MET A 88 -1.46 9.13 6.08
N TRP A 89 -2.73 9.47 6.28
CA TRP A 89 -3.86 8.83 5.62
C TRP A 89 -3.68 8.82 4.09
N ASN A 90 -3.53 10.00 3.49
CA ASN A 90 -3.39 10.13 2.03
C ASN A 90 -2.16 9.38 1.51
N ASN A 91 -1.05 9.44 2.25
CA ASN A 91 0.20 8.85 1.80
C ASN A 91 0.24 7.33 1.95
N TRP A 92 -0.35 6.74 3.00
CA TRP A 92 -0.42 5.29 3.15
C TRP A 92 -1.36 4.68 2.13
N TYR A 93 -2.54 5.26 1.90
CA TYR A 93 -3.43 4.79 0.84
C TYR A 93 -2.79 4.91 -0.55
N LEU A 94 -2.07 5.99 -0.84
CA LEU A 94 -1.34 6.10 -2.11
C LEU A 94 -0.35 4.95 -2.29
N GLN A 95 0.43 4.62 -1.26
CA GLN A 95 1.40 3.52 -1.37
C GLN A 95 0.74 2.14 -1.38
N LEU A 96 -0.41 1.96 -0.73
CA LEU A 96 -1.22 0.75 -0.90
C LEU A 96 -1.65 0.55 -2.36
N THR A 97 -2.00 1.61 -3.11
CA THR A 97 -2.27 1.48 -4.55
C THR A 97 -1.04 0.90 -5.27
N ASN A 98 0.14 1.48 -5.05
CA ASN A 98 1.36 1.03 -5.71
C ASN A 98 1.70 -0.42 -5.33
N VAL A 99 1.56 -0.78 -4.06
CA VAL A 99 1.84 -2.12 -3.56
C VAL A 99 0.85 -3.14 -4.13
N ARG A 100 -0.44 -2.81 -4.22
CA ARG A 100 -1.44 -3.69 -4.84
C ARG A 100 -1.23 -3.82 -6.36
N ASP A 101 -0.75 -2.77 -7.02
CA ASP A 101 -0.34 -2.84 -8.42
C ASP A 101 0.88 -3.78 -8.63
N ILE A 102 1.80 -3.90 -7.65
CA ILE A 102 2.88 -4.93 -7.66
C ILE A 102 2.28 -6.35 -7.64
N TYR A 103 1.24 -6.59 -6.84
CA TYR A 103 0.58 -7.89 -6.81
C TYR A 103 -0.05 -8.22 -8.17
N ILE A 104 -0.83 -7.28 -8.73
CA ILE A 104 -1.50 -7.45 -10.03
C ILE A 104 -0.46 -7.69 -11.14
N GLY A 105 0.60 -6.91 -11.19
CA GLY A 105 1.65 -7.10 -12.18
C GLY A 105 2.42 -8.40 -11.97
N GLY A 106 2.64 -8.81 -10.71
CA GLY A 106 3.25 -10.09 -10.34
C GLY A 106 2.42 -11.28 -10.82
N ASP A 107 1.11 -11.25 -10.58
CA ASP A 107 0.14 -12.25 -11.06
C ASP A 107 0.14 -12.33 -12.60
N ALA A 108 0.12 -11.18 -13.27
CA ALA A 108 0.15 -11.11 -14.74
C ALA A 108 1.40 -11.76 -15.37
N ILE A 109 2.53 -11.79 -14.65
CA ILE A 109 3.78 -12.45 -15.08
C ILE A 109 4.05 -13.77 -14.36
N ASN A 110 3.10 -14.28 -13.56
CA ASN A 110 3.22 -15.48 -12.74
C ASN A 110 4.44 -15.46 -11.78
N SER A 111 4.75 -14.29 -11.21
CA SER A 111 5.83 -14.13 -10.25
C SER A 111 5.32 -14.20 -8.80
N ASN A 112 5.41 -15.41 -8.24
CA ASN A 112 5.14 -15.65 -6.81
C ASN A 112 6.01 -14.78 -5.89
N ALA A 113 7.20 -14.37 -6.36
CA ALA A 113 8.08 -13.48 -5.61
C ALA A 113 7.46 -12.09 -5.42
N PHE A 114 6.98 -11.45 -6.49
CA PHE A 114 6.36 -10.12 -6.38
C PHE A 114 5.02 -10.15 -5.66
N MET A 115 4.22 -11.19 -5.89
CA MET A 115 2.97 -11.39 -5.16
C MET A 115 3.23 -11.52 -3.65
N GLY A 116 4.18 -12.37 -3.26
CA GLY A 116 4.55 -12.56 -1.85
C GLY A 116 5.12 -11.28 -1.21
N ILE A 117 6.02 -10.57 -1.90
CA ILE A 117 6.55 -9.28 -1.41
C ILE A 117 5.42 -8.26 -1.24
N SER A 118 4.54 -8.14 -2.23
CA SER A 118 3.40 -7.21 -2.17
C SER A 118 2.50 -7.50 -0.97
N LEU A 119 2.14 -8.75 -0.73
CA LEU A 119 1.30 -9.14 0.42
C LEU A 119 1.94 -8.78 1.76
N VAL A 120 3.25 -8.99 1.91
CA VAL A 120 3.98 -8.61 3.14
C VAL A 120 3.98 -7.10 3.34
N VAL A 121 4.21 -6.32 2.27
CA VAL A 121 4.25 -4.86 2.35
C VAL A 121 2.85 -4.27 2.55
N ASP A 122 1.81 -4.82 1.91
CA ASP A 122 0.41 -4.42 2.14
C ASP A 122 0.06 -4.67 3.60
N ALA A 123 0.34 -5.88 4.12
CA ALA A 123 0.06 -6.20 5.52
C ALA A 123 0.73 -5.21 6.49
N TRP A 124 1.97 -4.79 6.20
CA TRP A 124 2.67 -3.79 7.00
C TRP A 124 2.02 -2.40 6.92
N ILE A 125 1.72 -1.89 5.72
CA ILE A 125 1.14 -0.54 5.57
C ILE A 125 -0.29 -0.51 6.15
N SER A 126 -1.07 -1.55 5.88
CA SER A 126 -2.42 -1.71 6.38
C SER A 126 -2.46 -1.82 7.91
N SER A 127 -1.47 -2.50 8.54
CA SER A 127 -1.37 -2.51 10.00
C SER A 127 -1.10 -1.12 10.57
N LEU A 128 -0.27 -0.31 9.90
CA LEU A 128 -0.01 1.08 10.33
C LEU A 128 -1.28 1.95 10.27
N LEU A 129 -2.09 1.80 9.22
CA LEU A 129 -3.36 2.51 9.07
C LEU A 129 -4.32 2.16 10.21
N THR A 130 -4.63 0.88 10.40
CA THR A 130 -5.61 0.49 11.41
C THR A 130 -5.09 0.73 12.83
N ASP A 131 -3.79 0.57 13.11
CA ASP A 131 -3.21 0.85 14.43
C ASP A 131 -3.37 2.33 14.83
N VAL A 132 -3.45 3.25 13.87
CA VAL A 132 -3.60 4.68 14.13
C VAL A 132 -5.07 5.11 14.18
N TYR A 133 -5.91 4.59 13.28
CA TYR A 133 -7.27 5.12 13.07
C TYR A 133 -8.39 4.17 13.51
N GLY A 134 -8.08 2.93 13.86
CA GLY A 134 -9.08 1.91 14.17
C GLY A 134 -9.73 1.34 12.91
N ASP A 135 -11.05 1.45 12.83
CA ASP A 135 -11.83 1.05 11.64
C ASP A 135 -11.48 1.96 10.47
N VAL A 136 -11.16 1.39 9.31
CA VAL A 136 -10.74 2.13 8.10
C VAL A 136 -11.22 1.44 6.82
N PRO A 137 -11.32 2.13 5.68
CA PRO A 137 -11.52 1.49 4.40
C PRO A 137 -10.45 0.45 4.05
N TYR A 138 -10.81 -0.82 3.94
CA TYR A 138 -9.82 -1.87 3.74
C TYR A 138 -10.12 -2.82 2.58
N PHE A 139 -11.24 -3.56 2.63
CA PHE A 139 -11.56 -4.54 1.59
C PHE A 139 -12.01 -3.89 0.28
N ASP A 140 -12.60 -2.71 0.39
CA ASP A 140 -13.10 -1.91 -0.74
C ASP A 140 -12.19 -0.72 -1.08
N SER A 141 -11.07 -0.54 -0.36
CA SER A 141 -10.15 0.59 -0.58
C SER A 141 -9.29 0.40 -1.83
N ASN A 142 -8.79 1.52 -2.38
CA ASN A 142 -7.94 1.58 -3.58
C ASN A 142 -8.58 1.02 -4.86
N LYS A 143 -9.88 0.71 -4.85
CA LYS A 143 -10.66 0.22 -6.00
C LYS A 143 -11.32 1.33 -6.82
N GLY A 144 -10.72 2.53 -6.85
CA GLY A 144 -11.25 3.66 -7.61
C GLY A 144 -11.33 3.37 -9.11
N ARG A 145 -10.38 2.58 -9.66
CA ARG A 145 -10.39 2.12 -11.06
C ARG A 145 -11.56 1.17 -11.38
N GLU A 146 -12.10 0.51 -10.35
CA GLU A 146 -13.27 -0.39 -10.44
C GLU A 146 -14.59 0.36 -10.16
N GLY A 147 -14.54 1.69 -9.96
CA GLY A 147 -15.71 2.53 -9.72
C GLY A 147 -16.11 2.69 -8.25
N ILE A 148 -15.35 2.13 -7.31
CA ILE A 148 -15.62 2.28 -5.88
C ILE A 148 -14.97 3.59 -5.38
N LEU A 149 -15.78 4.64 -5.29
CA LEU A 149 -15.33 5.98 -4.87
C LEU A 149 -15.61 6.30 -3.39
N GLN A 150 -16.48 5.51 -2.75
CA GLN A 150 -16.86 5.68 -1.35
C GLN A 150 -16.74 4.34 -0.62
N PRO A 151 -15.50 3.87 -0.35
CA PRO A 151 -15.30 2.59 0.29
C PRO A 151 -15.80 2.63 1.74
N ARG A 152 -16.46 1.55 2.17
CA ARG A 152 -16.95 1.42 3.54
C ARG A 152 -15.80 1.23 4.52
N PHE A 153 -16.01 1.60 5.78
CA PHE A 153 -15.06 1.34 6.85
C PHE A 153 -15.21 -0.10 7.33
N ASP A 154 -14.08 -0.81 7.43
CA ASP A 154 -14.00 -2.18 7.91
C ASP A 154 -13.56 -2.21 9.37
N LYS A 155 -14.07 -3.21 10.11
CA LYS A 155 -13.71 -3.40 11.51
C LYS A 155 -12.24 -3.75 11.65
N GLN A 156 -11.53 -3.10 12.57
CA GLN A 156 -10.12 -3.39 12.85
C GLN A 156 -9.85 -4.89 13.07
N GLN A 157 -10.75 -5.61 13.75
CA GLN A 157 -10.63 -7.05 13.93
C GLN A 157 -10.59 -7.81 12.59
N ALA A 158 -11.52 -7.51 11.68
CA ALA A 158 -11.59 -8.16 10.36
C ALA A 158 -10.38 -7.80 9.48
N ILE A 159 -9.85 -6.58 9.63
CA ILE A 159 -8.59 -6.18 8.98
C ILE A 159 -7.46 -7.08 9.48
N TYR A 160 -7.28 -7.22 10.80
CA TYR A 160 -6.23 -8.07 11.38
C TYR A 160 -6.32 -9.54 10.95
N GLU A 161 -7.53 -10.10 10.88
CA GLU A 161 -7.74 -11.46 10.35
C GLU A 161 -7.21 -11.60 8.92
N ASP A 162 -7.41 -10.59 8.08
CA ASP A 162 -6.90 -10.58 6.72
C ASP A 162 -5.39 -10.33 6.64
N LEU A 163 -4.82 -9.50 7.53
CA LEU A 163 -3.37 -9.32 7.61
C LEU A 163 -2.66 -10.65 7.89
N PHE A 164 -3.20 -11.46 8.81
CA PHE A 164 -2.64 -12.79 9.09
C PHE A 164 -2.74 -13.72 7.87
N LYS A 165 -3.88 -13.74 7.17
CA LYS A 165 -4.06 -14.52 5.94
C LYS A 165 -3.08 -14.12 4.85
N LYS A 166 -2.91 -12.81 4.60
CA LYS A 166 -1.94 -12.29 3.63
C LYS A 166 -0.52 -12.75 3.93
N LEU A 167 -0.12 -12.73 5.20
CA LEU A 167 1.22 -13.14 5.62
C LEU A 167 1.43 -14.65 5.52
N GLU A 168 0.40 -15.47 5.79
CA GLU A 168 0.41 -16.92 5.54
C GLU A 168 0.51 -17.23 4.05
N GLU A 169 -0.29 -16.57 3.22
CA GLU A 169 -0.27 -16.71 1.76
C GLU A 169 1.10 -16.32 1.18
N ALA A 170 1.67 -15.19 1.62
CA ALA A 170 3.01 -14.79 1.23
C ALA A 170 4.06 -15.87 1.58
N ASN A 171 3.94 -16.49 2.76
CA ASN A 171 4.83 -17.55 3.21
C ASN A 171 4.73 -18.80 2.31
N GLU A 172 3.55 -19.12 1.78
CA GLU A 172 3.35 -20.20 0.80
C GLU A 172 3.93 -19.83 -0.58
N LEU A 173 3.68 -18.62 -1.06
CA LEU A 173 4.23 -18.13 -2.33
C LEU A 173 5.76 -18.17 -2.34
N PHE A 174 6.40 -17.79 -1.23
CA PHE A 174 7.86 -17.83 -1.10
C PHE A 174 8.47 -19.24 -1.18
N LYS A 175 7.70 -20.32 -1.02
CA LYS A 175 8.22 -21.70 -1.14
C LYS A 175 8.65 -22.05 -2.57
N THR A 176 8.01 -21.43 -3.56
CA THR A 176 8.23 -21.71 -4.99
C THR A 176 8.74 -20.49 -5.75
N ALA A 177 8.93 -19.37 -5.07
CA ALA A 177 9.31 -18.11 -5.67
C ALA A 177 10.79 -18.07 -6.07
N SER A 178 11.06 -17.39 -7.18
CA SER A 178 12.40 -17.08 -7.67
C SER A 178 12.40 -15.71 -8.33
N LEU A 179 13.56 -15.07 -8.35
CA LEU A 179 13.80 -13.82 -9.07
C LEU A 179 15.00 -13.99 -9.99
N SER A 180 14.93 -13.40 -11.18
CA SER A 180 16.08 -13.19 -12.07
C SER A 180 17.07 -12.19 -11.46
N ASP A 181 18.30 -12.19 -11.95
CA ASP A 181 19.34 -11.28 -11.42
C ASP A 181 19.06 -9.80 -11.68
N ASN A 182 18.25 -9.48 -12.70
CA ASN A 182 17.81 -8.11 -12.95
C ASN A 182 16.75 -7.69 -11.93
N GLU A 183 15.77 -8.55 -11.65
CA GLU A 183 14.72 -8.26 -10.66
C GLU A 183 15.30 -8.13 -9.24
N LYS A 184 16.28 -8.97 -8.86
CA LYS A 184 16.97 -8.88 -7.56
C LYS A 184 17.57 -7.50 -7.31
N LYS A 185 18.17 -6.88 -8.33
CA LYS A 185 18.81 -5.54 -8.22
C LYS A 185 17.79 -4.42 -7.98
N MET A 186 16.52 -4.67 -8.28
CA MET A 186 15.45 -3.69 -8.12
C MET A 186 14.83 -3.71 -6.71
N ASP A 187 15.18 -4.69 -5.88
CA ASP A 187 14.81 -4.71 -4.46
C ASP A 187 15.87 -3.96 -3.61
N PRO A 188 15.55 -2.77 -3.09
CA PRO A 188 16.51 -2.00 -2.30
C PRO A 188 16.62 -2.47 -0.84
N ILE A 189 15.74 -3.36 -0.36
CA ILE A 189 15.74 -3.80 1.05
C ILE A 189 16.64 -5.01 1.22
N TYR A 190 16.41 -6.06 0.43
CA TYR A 190 17.06 -7.36 0.62
C TYR A 190 17.81 -7.84 -0.63
N ALA A 191 17.95 -7.01 -1.66
CA ALA A 191 18.61 -7.36 -2.91
C ALA A 191 18.06 -8.66 -3.53
N GLY A 192 16.74 -8.88 -3.39
CA GLY A 192 16.02 -10.04 -3.90
C GLY A 192 16.22 -11.32 -3.10
N ASP A 193 16.77 -11.24 -1.89
CA ASP A 193 16.84 -12.37 -0.95
C ASP A 193 15.45 -12.65 -0.37
N LEU A 194 14.73 -13.58 -1.02
CA LEU A 194 13.38 -13.97 -0.65
C LEU A 194 13.30 -14.65 0.73
N ALA A 195 14.39 -15.25 1.21
CA ALA A 195 14.42 -15.81 2.56
C ALA A 195 14.33 -14.70 3.62
N LYS A 196 14.94 -13.54 3.36
CA LYS A 196 14.80 -12.36 4.23
C LYS A 196 13.41 -11.75 4.17
N TRP A 197 12.79 -11.69 3.00
CA TRP A 197 11.39 -11.27 2.86
C TRP A 197 10.43 -12.19 3.64
N ARG A 198 10.60 -13.51 3.50
CA ARG A 198 9.86 -14.50 4.28
C ARG A 198 10.07 -14.33 5.78
N LYS A 199 11.31 -14.09 6.21
CA LYS A 199 11.64 -13.80 7.63
C LYS A 199 10.99 -12.50 8.12
N PHE A 200 10.95 -11.46 7.29
CA PHE A 200 10.26 -10.22 7.61
C PHE A 200 8.75 -10.44 7.78
N GLY A 201 8.11 -11.16 6.85
CA GLY A 201 6.68 -11.52 6.95
C GLY A 201 6.36 -12.28 8.25
N ASN A 202 7.16 -13.29 8.60
CA ASN A 202 6.96 -14.05 9.85
C ASN A 202 7.20 -13.18 11.11
N SER A 203 8.20 -12.29 11.07
CA SER A 203 8.46 -11.35 12.17
C SER A 203 7.33 -10.34 12.33
N LEU A 204 6.74 -9.89 11.23
CA LEU A 204 5.58 -9.01 11.24
C LEU A 204 4.35 -9.75 11.79
N TYR A 205 4.12 -11.00 11.37
CA TYR A 205 3.04 -11.84 11.91
C TYR A 205 3.11 -11.90 13.44
N LEU A 206 4.27 -12.23 14.01
CA LEU A 206 4.48 -12.26 15.45
C LEU A 206 4.22 -10.90 16.13
N ARG A 207 4.67 -9.80 15.51
CA ARG A 207 4.40 -8.44 16.03
C ARG A 207 2.90 -8.15 16.06
N LEU A 208 2.16 -8.53 15.03
CA LEU A 208 0.72 -8.32 14.94
C LEU A 208 -0.04 -9.20 15.94
N LEU A 209 0.37 -10.46 16.15
CA LEU A 209 -0.18 -11.30 17.22
C LEU A 209 0.01 -10.68 18.59
N LEU A 210 1.21 -10.17 18.88
CA LEU A 210 1.49 -9.49 20.15
C LEU A 210 0.58 -8.26 20.35
N ARG A 211 0.33 -7.49 19.28
CA ARG A 211 -0.58 -6.34 19.35
C ARG A 211 -1.98 -6.74 19.81
N VAL A 212 -2.54 -7.81 19.25
CA VAL A 212 -3.91 -8.24 19.54
C VAL A 212 -4.01 -9.18 20.74
N SER A 213 -2.89 -9.66 21.28
CA SER A 213 -2.85 -10.65 22.38
C SER A 213 -3.65 -10.24 23.62
N GLY A 214 -3.65 -8.95 23.97
CA GLY A 214 -4.40 -8.42 25.11
C GLY A 214 -5.91 -8.34 24.92
N THR A 215 -6.41 -8.54 23.70
CA THR A 215 -7.86 -8.48 23.40
C THR A 215 -8.60 -9.78 23.75
N GLY A 216 -7.87 -10.90 23.88
CA GLY A 216 -8.46 -12.24 23.96
C GLY A 216 -9.11 -12.73 22.66
N GLN A 217 -8.97 -11.98 21.56
CA GLN A 217 -9.52 -12.32 20.26
C GLN A 217 -8.46 -12.94 19.34
N LEU A 218 -8.88 -13.45 18.18
CA LEU A 218 -8.01 -13.93 17.09
C LEU A 218 -7.06 -15.07 17.47
N ASN A 219 -7.34 -15.78 18.57
CA ASN A 219 -6.53 -16.89 19.09
C ASN A 219 -5.02 -16.56 19.19
N ALA A 220 -4.69 -15.29 19.44
CA ALA A 220 -3.34 -14.80 19.21
C ALA A 220 -2.29 -15.50 20.08
N THR A 221 -2.61 -15.73 21.37
CA THR A 221 -1.73 -16.46 22.29
C THR A 221 -1.48 -17.89 21.84
N ALA A 222 -2.52 -18.60 21.41
CA ALA A 222 -2.40 -19.98 20.94
C ALA A 222 -1.54 -20.04 19.66
N LYS A 223 -1.73 -19.10 18.73
CA LYS A 223 -0.93 -19.03 17.50
C LYS A 223 0.54 -18.70 17.77
N MET A 224 0.84 -17.83 18.74
CA MET A 224 2.22 -17.56 19.15
C MET A 224 2.91 -18.80 19.73
N LEU A 225 2.19 -19.60 20.52
CA LEU A 225 2.71 -20.87 21.06
C LEU A 225 2.99 -21.88 19.94
N GLU A 226 2.06 -22.04 18.99
CA GLU A 226 2.25 -22.88 17.80
C GLU A 226 3.54 -22.51 17.03
N ILE A 227 3.76 -21.21 16.81
CA ILE A 227 4.97 -20.72 16.12
C ILE A 227 6.23 -21.01 16.96
N ALA A 228 6.18 -20.83 18.29
CA ALA A 228 7.31 -21.09 19.18
C ALA A 228 7.69 -22.57 19.27
N ASP A 229 6.70 -23.46 19.16
CA ASP A 229 6.88 -24.91 19.25
C ASP A 229 7.23 -25.57 17.91
N THR A 230 7.13 -24.84 16.81
CA THR A 230 7.53 -25.32 15.48
C THR A 230 9.05 -25.40 15.39
N LYS A 231 9.58 -26.63 15.29
CA LYS A 231 11.02 -26.93 15.16
C LYS A 231 11.54 -26.69 13.74
#